data_AF-A0A432TFH3-F1
#
_entry.id   AF-A0A432TFH3-F1
#
_cell.length_a   1.000
_cell.length_b   1.000
_cell.length_c   1.000
_cell.angle_alpha   90.00
_cell.angle_beta   90.00
_cell.angle_gamma   90.00
#
_symmetry.space_group_name_H-M   'P 1'
#
loop_
_entity.id
_entity.type
_entity.pdbx_description
1 polymer ?
#
loop_
_entity_poly.entity_id
_entity_poly.type
_entity_poly.pdbx_seq_one_letter_code
_entity_poly.pdbx_strand_id
1 'polypeptide(L)'
;EILEKLEGTKLTHSREERYDDFFNEETLNIQDRYSIRCTPQVLGVVLDNLYVSKKWVETEINAVNDNPVIDGENQKIYTTGNFYGGYVAHAMDTLRISVANVADLLDKQFAILVDHKYNRGLGENLKLSDKNYFHGFKAMQITLSSLSADVMMNITPASVFSRPTESMNQDKVSMGTTSAIHFKNQLPNLELMLAIAMMGLAQAVDIKEKKGISPHLEKIYNTIRAEVEPLVEDRRMDFDIAKIVKLINSGKLG
;
A
#
# COMPACT_ATOMS: atom_id res chain seq x y z
N GLU A 1 14.35 9.31 2.37
CA GLU A 1 13.21 8.66 3.05
C GLU A 1 13.48 7.29 3.68
N ILE A 2 13.58 6.16 2.95
CA ILE A 2 13.75 4.83 3.61
C ILE A 2 15.01 4.76 4.48
N LEU A 3 16.15 5.25 3.97
CA LEU A 3 17.42 5.24 4.71
C LEU A 3 17.36 6.09 5.98
N GLU A 4 16.67 7.23 5.94
CA GLU A 4 16.46 8.10 7.12
C GLU A 4 15.63 7.39 8.20
N LYS A 5 14.61 6.62 7.80
CA LYS A 5 13.79 5.82 8.74
C LYS A 5 14.60 4.70 9.42
N LEU A 6 15.72 4.29 8.84
CA LEU A 6 16.61 3.26 9.38
C LEU A 6 17.74 3.85 10.25
N GLU A 7 17.93 5.17 10.28
CA GLU A 7 19.02 5.79 11.02
C GLU A 7 18.98 5.41 12.52
N GLY A 8 20.14 5.04 13.07
CA GLY A 8 20.29 4.60 14.46
C GLY A 8 19.87 3.17 14.77
N THR A 9 19.36 2.41 13.79
CA THR A 9 19.07 0.98 13.97
C THR A 9 20.35 0.14 14.07
N LYS A 10 20.27 -0.97 14.81
CA LYS A 10 21.27 -2.04 14.86
C LYS A 10 20.76 -3.35 14.26
N LEU A 11 19.58 -3.32 13.64
CA LEU A 11 18.90 -4.50 13.07
C LEU A 11 19.18 -4.69 11.58
N THR A 12 19.88 -3.76 10.94
CA THR A 12 20.27 -3.83 9.53
C THR A 12 21.74 -4.21 9.42
N HIS A 13 22.08 -4.98 8.40
CA HIS A 13 23.45 -5.28 7.99
C HIS A 13 23.90 -4.29 6.92
N SER A 14 25.19 -3.98 6.89
CA SER A 14 25.79 -3.28 5.75
C SER A 14 25.98 -4.24 4.56
N ARG A 15 26.20 -3.68 3.36
CA ARG A 15 26.52 -4.50 2.19
C ARG A 15 27.84 -5.25 2.41
N GLU A 16 28.84 -4.57 2.95
CA GLU A 16 30.21 -5.05 3.12
C GLU A 16 30.27 -6.21 4.13
N GLU A 17 29.63 -6.04 5.29
CA GLU A 17 29.50 -7.08 6.33
C GLU A 17 28.96 -8.40 5.73
N ARG A 18 27.94 -8.33 4.88
CA ARG A 18 27.38 -9.54 4.25
C ARG A 18 28.34 -10.28 3.33
N TYR A 19 29.21 -9.57 2.62
CA TYR A 19 30.16 -10.24 1.73
C TYR A 19 31.27 -10.93 2.52
N ASP A 20 31.69 -10.31 3.63
CA ASP A 20 32.70 -10.88 4.52
C ASP A 20 32.17 -12.11 5.26
N ASP A 21 30.89 -12.09 5.66
CA ASP A 21 30.25 -13.20 6.38
C ASP A 21 29.71 -14.30 5.46
N PHE A 22 29.55 -14.04 4.15
CA PHE A 22 28.92 -14.99 3.22
C PHE A 22 29.64 -16.34 3.15
N PHE A 23 30.97 -16.34 3.20
CA PHE A 23 31.75 -17.58 3.16
C PHE A 23 31.83 -18.30 4.51
N ASN A 24 31.38 -17.64 5.59
CA ASN A 24 31.47 -18.14 6.97
C ASN A 24 30.10 -18.61 7.50
N GLU A 25 28.99 -18.19 6.90
CA GLU A 25 27.64 -18.57 7.31
C GLU A 25 26.84 -19.22 6.17
N GLU A 26 26.69 -20.55 6.23
CA GLU A 26 25.96 -21.35 5.22
C GLU A 26 24.48 -20.94 5.02
N THR A 27 23.91 -20.15 5.94
CA THR A 27 22.49 -19.76 5.92
C THR A 27 22.23 -18.33 5.43
N LEU A 28 23.28 -17.53 5.20
CA LEU A 28 23.15 -16.14 4.75
C LEU A 28 23.05 -16.06 3.22
N ASN A 29 21.96 -15.43 2.75
CA ASN A 29 21.89 -15.02 1.34
C ASN A 29 22.62 -13.68 1.16
N ILE A 30 23.50 -13.56 0.16
CA ILE A 30 24.21 -12.31 -0.18
C ILE A 30 23.23 -11.14 -0.33
N GLN A 31 22.05 -11.39 -0.91
CA GLN A 31 21.05 -10.38 -1.19
C GLN A 31 19.69 -10.77 -0.64
N ASP A 32 18.94 -9.77 -0.18
CA ASP A 32 17.55 -9.98 0.22
C ASP A 32 16.66 -10.28 -0.99
N ARG A 33 15.52 -10.92 -0.69
CA ARG A 33 14.45 -11.19 -1.65
C ARG A 33 13.92 -9.89 -2.25
N TYR A 34 13.39 -9.97 -3.46
CA TYR A 34 12.96 -8.78 -4.22
C TYR A 34 11.87 -7.99 -3.50
N SER A 35 10.96 -8.64 -2.79
CA SER A 35 9.93 -7.95 -2.00
C SER A 35 10.50 -7.06 -0.90
N ILE A 36 11.76 -7.23 -0.50
CA ILE A 36 12.46 -6.32 0.42
C ILE A 36 13.37 -5.39 -0.40
N ARG A 37 14.29 -5.97 -1.17
CA ARG A 37 15.36 -5.24 -1.86
C ARG A 37 14.87 -4.29 -2.96
N CYS A 38 13.81 -4.67 -3.68
CA CYS A 38 13.26 -3.89 -4.79
C CYS A 38 12.14 -2.95 -4.34
N THR A 39 11.89 -2.81 -3.03
CA THR A 39 10.87 -1.90 -2.49
C THR A 39 11.00 -0.47 -3.04
N PRO A 40 12.20 0.15 -3.12
CA PRO A 40 12.33 1.49 -3.68
C PRO A 40 11.90 1.57 -5.15
N GLN A 41 12.21 0.55 -5.96
CA GLN A 41 11.87 0.55 -7.38
C GLN A 41 10.37 0.31 -7.61
N VAL A 42 9.72 -0.51 -6.78
CA VAL A 42 8.26 -0.72 -6.85
C VAL A 42 7.51 0.52 -6.38
N LEU A 43 7.88 1.07 -5.21
CA LEU A 43 7.22 2.25 -4.66
C LEU A 43 7.55 3.54 -5.43
N GLY A 44 8.71 3.61 -6.09
CA GLY A 44 9.07 4.73 -6.97
C GLY A 44 8.08 4.90 -8.12
N VAL A 45 7.69 3.81 -8.77
CA VAL A 45 6.66 3.84 -9.84
C VAL A 45 5.32 4.35 -9.30
N VAL A 46 4.93 3.96 -8.09
CA VAL A 46 3.71 4.43 -7.44
C VAL A 46 3.77 5.94 -7.20
N LEU A 47 4.89 6.42 -6.67
CA LEU A 47 5.09 7.82 -6.34
C LEU A 47 5.09 8.71 -7.60
N ASP A 48 5.78 8.29 -8.66
CA ASP A 48 5.79 9.01 -9.94
C ASP A 48 4.38 9.11 -10.55
N ASN A 49 3.62 8.01 -10.53
CA ASN A 49 2.24 8.00 -11.01
C ASN A 49 1.32 8.88 -10.14
N LEU A 50 1.58 8.95 -8.83
CA LEU A 50 0.86 9.85 -7.94
C LEU A 50 1.11 11.32 -8.29
N TYR A 51 2.36 11.70 -8.56
CA TYR A 51 2.69 13.07 -8.96
C TYR A 51 2.04 13.48 -10.28
N VAL A 52 2.09 12.62 -11.29
CA VAL A 52 1.44 12.87 -12.59
C VAL A 52 -0.08 12.97 -12.42
N SER A 53 -0.68 12.03 -11.69
CA SER A 53 -2.12 12.00 -11.44
C SER A 53 -2.58 13.24 -10.67
N LYS A 54 -1.84 13.63 -9.63
CA LYS A 54 -2.10 14.84 -8.85
C LYS A 54 -2.10 16.07 -9.75
N LYS A 55 -1.07 16.24 -10.59
CA LYS A 55 -0.99 17.36 -11.53
C LYS A 55 -2.21 17.42 -12.45
N TRP A 56 -2.65 16.28 -12.99
CA TRP A 56 -3.83 16.24 -13.86
C TRP A 56 -5.11 16.62 -13.11
N VAL A 57 -5.31 16.08 -11.91
CA VAL A 57 -6.49 16.42 -11.08
C VAL A 57 -6.49 17.89 -10.66
N GLU A 58 -5.34 18.42 -10.25
CA GLU A 58 -5.17 19.84 -9.91
C GLU A 58 -5.37 20.76 -11.12
N THR A 59 -4.97 20.32 -12.32
CA THR A 59 -5.25 21.09 -13.54
C THR A 59 -6.74 21.08 -13.84
N GLU A 60 -7.38 19.90 -13.80
CA GLU A 60 -8.80 19.73 -14.10
C GLU A 60 -9.71 20.52 -13.15
N ILE A 61 -9.42 20.50 -11.84
CA ILE A 61 -10.23 21.22 -10.84
C ILE A 61 -10.14 22.75 -10.98
N ASN A 62 -9.07 23.25 -11.62
CA ASN A 62 -8.86 24.68 -11.87
C ASN A 62 -9.13 25.07 -13.34
N ALA A 63 -9.63 24.14 -14.17
CA ALA A 63 -9.93 24.37 -15.58
C ALA A 63 -11.38 24.82 -15.79
N VAL A 64 -11.67 25.33 -16.99
CA VAL A 64 -13.03 25.54 -17.49
C VAL A 64 -13.44 24.29 -18.27
N ASN A 65 -13.90 23.25 -17.55
CA ASN A 65 -14.36 21.97 -18.09
C ASN A 65 -15.85 21.98 -18.48
N ASP A 66 -16.26 23.02 -19.20
CA ASP A 66 -17.64 23.28 -19.62
C ASP A 66 -17.75 23.48 -21.15
N ASN A 67 -18.98 23.47 -21.66
CA ASN A 67 -19.31 23.78 -23.04
C ASN A 67 -20.74 24.36 -23.16
N PRO A 68 -20.94 25.48 -23.87
CA PRO A 68 -19.91 26.28 -24.57
C PRO A 68 -19.07 27.15 -23.61
N VAL A 69 -17.92 27.59 -24.07
CA VAL A 69 -17.06 28.53 -23.33
C VAL A 69 -17.21 29.94 -23.91
N ILE A 70 -17.39 30.93 -23.05
CA ILE A 70 -17.53 32.34 -23.44
C ILE A 70 -16.21 33.06 -23.14
N ASP A 71 -15.61 33.64 -24.18
CA ASP A 71 -14.49 34.57 -24.06
C ASP A 71 -15.03 36.01 -24.11
N GLY A 72 -15.17 36.59 -22.92
CA GLY A 72 -15.74 37.93 -22.75
C GLY A 72 -14.84 39.05 -23.28
N GLU A 73 -13.52 38.85 -23.33
CA GLU A 73 -12.57 39.86 -23.81
C GLU A 73 -12.63 39.98 -25.34
N ASN A 74 -12.64 38.83 -26.03
CA ASN A 74 -12.69 38.80 -27.49
C ASN A 74 -14.11 38.72 -28.05
N GLN A 75 -15.13 38.70 -27.19
CA GLN A 75 -16.55 38.56 -27.55
C GLN A 75 -16.83 37.33 -28.42
N LYS A 76 -16.23 36.19 -28.06
CA LYS A 76 -16.37 34.92 -28.79
C LYS A 76 -17.04 33.84 -27.95
N ILE A 77 -17.75 32.96 -28.64
CA ILE A 77 -18.29 31.72 -28.07
C ILE A 77 -17.56 30.56 -28.73
N TYR A 78 -17.04 29.65 -27.91
CA TYR A 78 -16.36 28.44 -28.34
C TYR A 78 -17.21 27.22 -28.00
N THR A 79 -17.49 26.41 -29.02
CA THR A 79 -18.01 25.05 -28.83
C THR A 79 -16.82 24.12 -28.63
N THR A 80 -16.74 23.45 -27.49
CA THR A 80 -15.59 22.65 -27.05
C THR A 80 -16.02 21.25 -26.62
N GLY A 81 -15.02 20.39 -26.39
CA GLY A 81 -15.18 19.11 -25.71
C GLY A 81 -14.54 19.09 -24.31
N ASN A 82 -14.40 20.26 -23.66
CA ASN A 82 -13.65 20.38 -22.40
C ASN A 82 -14.25 19.54 -21.25
N PHE A 83 -15.53 19.18 -21.34
CA PHE A 83 -16.19 18.27 -20.39
C PHE A 83 -15.74 16.80 -20.50
N TYR A 84 -14.92 16.44 -21.49
CA TYR A 84 -14.41 15.08 -21.63
C TYR A 84 -13.35 14.76 -20.56
N GLY A 85 -13.76 14.09 -19.49
CA GLY A 85 -12.90 13.76 -18.32
C GLY A 85 -11.85 12.65 -18.55
N GLY A 86 -11.20 12.61 -19.71
CA GLY A 86 -10.21 11.59 -20.07
C GLY A 86 -8.98 11.56 -19.17
N TYR A 87 -8.47 12.74 -18.77
CA TYR A 87 -7.32 12.84 -17.86
C TYR A 87 -7.62 12.23 -16.49
N VAL A 88 -8.77 12.55 -15.90
CA VAL A 88 -9.20 11.98 -14.62
C VAL A 88 -9.42 10.48 -14.74
N ALA A 89 -10.05 10.01 -15.82
CA ALA A 89 -10.26 8.58 -16.05
C ALA A 89 -8.93 7.80 -16.04
N HIS A 90 -7.95 8.31 -16.79
CA HIS A 90 -6.63 7.69 -16.90
C HIS A 90 -5.84 7.77 -15.59
N ALA A 91 -5.90 8.90 -14.88
CA ALA A 91 -5.29 9.07 -13.57
C ALA A 91 -5.78 7.99 -12.59
N MET A 92 -7.10 7.85 -12.48
CA MET A 92 -7.70 6.93 -11.50
C MET A 92 -7.44 5.46 -11.86
N ASP A 93 -7.50 5.07 -13.13
CA ASP A 93 -7.17 3.70 -13.54
C ASP A 93 -5.69 3.36 -13.33
N THR A 94 -4.78 4.31 -13.57
CA THR A 94 -3.34 4.12 -13.31
C THR A 94 -3.03 4.01 -11.81
N LEU A 95 -3.71 4.80 -10.97
CA LEU A 95 -3.58 4.68 -9.52
C LEU A 95 -4.12 3.35 -8.98
N ARG A 96 -5.17 2.78 -9.60
CA ARG A 96 -5.66 1.42 -9.25
C ARG A 96 -4.63 0.34 -9.51
N ILE A 97 -3.91 0.44 -10.64
CA ILE A 97 -2.79 -0.47 -10.95
C ILE A 97 -1.69 -0.31 -9.89
N SER A 98 -1.39 0.93 -9.49
CA SER A 98 -0.39 1.23 -8.47
C SER A 98 -0.76 0.61 -7.11
N VAL A 99 -2.02 0.78 -6.67
CA VAL A 99 -2.56 0.16 -5.44
C VAL A 99 -2.45 -1.36 -5.48
N ALA A 100 -2.75 -1.99 -6.62
CA ALA A 100 -2.63 -3.44 -6.76
C ALA A 100 -1.18 -3.94 -6.64
N ASN A 101 -0.21 -3.19 -7.17
CA ASN A 101 1.21 -3.54 -7.00
C ASN A 101 1.68 -3.36 -5.54
N VAL A 102 1.15 -2.36 -4.82
CA VAL A 102 1.43 -2.21 -3.38
C VAL A 102 0.82 -3.37 -2.59
N ALA A 103 -0.42 -3.76 -2.89
CA ALA A 103 -1.07 -4.90 -2.25
C ALA A 103 -0.29 -6.21 -2.48
N ASP A 104 0.14 -6.45 -3.71
CA ASP A 104 0.96 -7.61 -4.07
C ASP A 104 2.33 -7.62 -3.36
N LEU A 105 3.00 -6.47 -3.30
CA LEU A 105 4.26 -6.33 -2.57
C LEU A 105 4.07 -6.61 -1.07
N LEU A 106 3.02 -6.03 -0.48
CA LEU A 106 2.70 -6.18 0.94
C LEU A 106 2.37 -7.62 1.31
N ASP A 107 1.64 -8.34 0.45
CA ASP A 107 1.36 -9.77 0.62
C ASP A 107 2.64 -10.60 0.66
N LYS A 108 3.55 -10.37 -0.30
CA LYS A 108 4.87 -11.04 -0.32
C LYS A 108 5.72 -10.70 0.90
N GLN A 109 5.72 -9.45 1.34
CA GLN A 109 6.47 -9.02 2.53
C GLN A 109 5.90 -9.65 3.80
N PHE A 110 4.58 -9.69 3.93
CA PHE A 110 3.92 -10.27 5.10
C PHE A 110 4.10 -11.79 5.16
N ALA A 111 4.06 -12.48 4.01
CA ALA A 111 4.35 -13.91 3.93
C ALA A 111 5.78 -14.24 4.42
N ILE A 112 6.78 -13.43 4.06
CA ILE A 112 8.15 -13.57 4.57
C ILE A 112 8.20 -13.35 6.08
N LEU A 113 7.45 -12.39 6.61
CA LEU A 113 7.44 -12.05 8.03
C LEU A 113 6.87 -13.20 8.89
N VAL A 114 5.79 -13.84 8.45
CA VAL A 114 5.11 -14.86 9.26
C VAL A 114 5.72 -16.26 9.16
N ASP A 115 6.40 -16.59 8.06
CA ASP A 115 6.97 -17.92 7.84
C ASP A 115 8.36 -18.05 8.50
N HIS A 116 8.47 -18.94 9.48
CA HIS A 116 9.70 -19.22 10.22
C HIS A 116 10.88 -19.61 9.31
N LYS A 117 10.61 -20.16 8.12
CA LYS A 117 11.65 -20.53 7.15
C LYS A 117 12.32 -19.31 6.53
N TYR A 118 11.67 -18.14 6.56
CA TYR A 118 12.13 -16.93 5.89
C TYR A 118 12.33 -15.74 6.82
N ASN A 119 11.72 -15.74 8.01
CA ASN A 119 11.67 -14.60 8.91
C ASN A 119 12.88 -14.45 9.87
N ARG A 120 13.93 -15.25 9.67
CA ARG A 120 15.22 -15.16 10.41
C ARG A 120 15.05 -15.21 11.93
N GLY A 121 14.31 -16.21 12.40
CA GLY A 121 14.20 -16.53 13.82
C GLY A 121 13.18 -15.69 14.58
N LEU A 122 12.11 -15.24 13.93
CA LEU A 122 10.93 -14.70 14.62
C LEU A 122 9.94 -15.79 15.06
N GLY A 123 10.20 -17.06 14.69
CA GLY A 123 9.33 -18.18 15.02
C GLY A 123 8.12 -18.28 14.08
N GLU A 124 7.27 -19.28 14.30
CA GLU A 124 6.14 -19.55 13.42
C GLU A 124 4.98 -18.58 13.67
N ASN A 125 4.45 -17.97 12.60
CA ASN A 125 3.25 -17.12 12.63
C ASN A 125 3.31 -15.98 13.66
N LEU A 126 4.52 -15.48 13.99
CA LEU A 126 4.73 -14.42 14.98
C LEU A 126 4.10 -14.70 16.36
N LYS A 127 4.07 -15.98 16.74
CA LYS A 127 3.49 -16.44 18.00
C LYS A 127 4.40 -16.07 19.19
N LEU A 128 3.83 -15.40 20.20
CA LEU A 128 4.53 -15.11 21.47
C LEU A 128 4.38 -16.21 22.52
N SER A 129 3.34 -17.02 22.43
CA SER A 129 3.07 -18.09 23.40
C SER A 129 3.67 -19.42 22.96
N ASP A 130 4.31 -20.14 23.87
CA ASP A 130 4.89 -21.46 23.59
C ASP A 130 3.84 -22.57 23.42
N LYS A 131 2.56 -22.27 23.69
CA LYS A 131 1.48 -23.26 23.58
C LYS A 131 1.17 -23.57 22.11
N ASN A 132 1.02 -24.85 21.77
CA ASN A 132 0.87 -25.30 20.38
C ASN A 132 -0.53 -25.07 19.77
N TYR A 133 -1.53 -24.79 20.60
CA TYR A 133 -2.90 -24.53 20.16
C TYR A 133 -3.18 -23.06 19.83
N PHE A 134 -2.22 -22.16 20.05
CA PHE A 134 -2.27 -20.81 19.52
C PHE A 134 -1.57 -20.74 18.18
N HIS A 135 -2.11 -19.93 17.28
CA HIS A 135 -1.71 -19.82 15.89
C HIS A 135 -1.19 -18.42 15.52
N GLY A 136 -1.28 -17.44 16.42
CA GLY A 136 -0.76 -16.10 16.20
C GLY A 136 -1.35 -15.45 14.95
N PHE A 137 -0.49 -14.97 14.06
CA PHE A 137 -0.88 -14.25 12.84
C PHE A 137 -1.23 -15.15 11.65
N LYS A 138 -1.34 -16.47 11.84
CA LYS A 138 -1.66 -17.41 10.74
C LYS A 138 -2.93 -17.03 9.99
N ALA A 139 -4.02 -16.78 10.73
CA ALA A 139 -5.29 -16.36 10.13
C ALA A 139 -5.19 -14.99 9.45
N MET A 140 -4.41 -14.08 10.02
CA MET A 140 -4.18 -12.75 9.45
C MET A 140 -3.41 -12.80 8.12
N GLN A 141 -2.47 -13.73 7.96
CA GLN A 141 -1.81 -13.92 6.67
C GLN A 141 -2.80 -14.41 5.62
N ILE A 142 -3.68 -15.34 5.95
CA ILE A 142 -4.74 -15.81 5.04
C ILE A 142 -5.67 -14.65 4.65
N THR A 143 -6.10 -13.85 5.62
CA THR A 143 -6.96 -12.68 5.38
C THR A 143 -6.26 -11.65 4.48
N LEU A 144 -4.99 -11.31 4.77
CA LEU A 144 -4.22 -10.35 3.99
C LEU A 144 -4.04 -10.84 2.53
N SER A 145 -3.71 -12.12 2.33
CA SER A 145 -3.59 -12.69 0.99
C SER A 145 -4.92 -12.71 0.23
N SER A 146 -6.05 -12.98 0.90
CA SER A 146 -7.38 -12.90 0.30
C SER A 146 -7.73 -11.48 -0.14
N LEU A 147 -7.47 -10.49 0.72
CA LEU A 147 -7.69 -9.07 0.39
C LEU A 147 -6.80 -8.63 -0.78
N SER A 148 -5.55 -9.09 -0.82
CA SER A 148 -4.63 -8.84 -1.93
C SER A 148 -5.21 -9.36 -3.25
N ALA A 149 -5.71 -10.59 -3.26
CA ALA A 149 -6.36 -11.18 -4.43
C ALA A 149 -7.57 -10.35 -4.89
N ASP A 150 -8.43 -9.93 -3.97
CA ASP A 150 -9.59 -9.08 -4.31
C ASP A 150 -9.17 -7.72 -4.89
N VAL A 151 -8.13 -7.09 -4.32
CA VAL A 151 -7.58 -5.83 -4.84
C VAL A 151 -7.03 -6.01 -6.26
N MET A 152 -6.31 -7.11 -6.53
CA MET A 152 -5.69 -7.39 -7.81
C MET A 152 -6.69 -7.83 -8.89
N MET A 153 -7.73 -8.60 -8.55
CA MET A 153 -8.75 -9.04 -9.52
C MET A 153 -9.59 -7.85 -10.02
N ASN A 154 -9.75 -6.82 -9.20
CA ASN A 154 -10.59 -5.66 -9.49
C ASN A 154 -9.82 -4.48 -10.11
N ILE A 155 -8.90 -4.72 -11.06
CA ILE A 155 -8.08 -3.68 -11.71
C ILE A 155 -8.45 -3.37 -13.16
N THR A 156 -9.48 -4.01 -13.71
CA THR A 156 -9.94 -3.74 -15.08
C THR A 156 -10.20 -2.23 -15.26
N PRO A 157 -9.48 -1.53 -16.17
CA PRO A 157 -9.53 -0.08 -16.27
C PRO A 157 -10.87 0.35 -16.88
N ALA A 158 -11.63 1.22 -16.22
CA ALA A 158 -12.95 1.61 -16.72
C ALA A 158 -12.86 2.48 -17.99
N SER A 159 -11.77 3.24 -18.14
CA SER A 159 -11.53 4.15 -19.27
C SER A 159 -11.54 3.50 -20.66
N VAL A 160 -11.34 2.18 -20.76
CA VAL A 160 -11.37 1.45 -22.05
C VAL A 160 -12.77 0.95 -22.42
N PHE A 161 -13.78 1.11 -21.55
CA PHE A 161 -15.12 0.58 -21.73
C PHE A 161 -16.13 1.56 -22.33
N SER A 162 -15.67 2.65 -22.96
CA SER A 162 -16.54 3.60 -23.68
C SER A 162 -17.58 2.87 -24.56
N ARG A 163 -18.85 3.23 -24.40
CA ARG A 163 -19.95 2.78 -25.27
C ARG A 163 -20.66 3.99 -25.88
N PRO A 164 -21.07 3.91 -27.16
CA PRO A 164 -21.85 4.97 -27.76
C PRO A 164 -23.21 5.08 -27.06
N THR A 165 -23.64 6.30 -26.80
CA THR A 165 -24.94 6.62 -26.24
C THR A 165 -25.51 7.87 -26.89
N GLU A 166 -26.70 8.29 -26.47
CA GLU A 166 -27.37 9.50 -26.94
C GLU A 166 -27.43 9.54 -28.48
N SER A 167 -28.00 8.48 -29.07
CA SER A 167 -28.18 8.35 -30.53
C SER A 167 -26.90 8.62 -31.35
N MET A 168 -25.73 8.16 -30.85
CA MET A 168 -24.40 8.36 -31.44
C MET A 168 -23.80 9.76 -31.33
N ASN A 169 -24.48 10.73 -30.71
CA ASN A 169 -23.88 12.03 -30.42
C ASN A 169 -22.80 11.91 -29.32
N GLN A 170 -22.98 11.00 -28.36
CA GLN A 170 -21.95 10.61 -27.40
C GLN A 170 -21.38 9.25 -27.76
N ASP A 171 -20.74 9.16 -28.93
CA ASP A 171 -20.11 7.93 -29.43
C ASP A 171 -18.83 7.53 -28.67
N LYS A 172 -18.15 8.51 -28.07
CA LYS A 172 -16.96 8.35 -27.22
C LYS A 172 -17.12 9.03 -25.87
N VAL A 173 -16.95 8.26 -24.79
CA VAL A 173 -17.00 8.74 -23.40
C VAL A 173 -15.77 8.29 -22.61
N SER A 174 -15.42 9.05 -21.57
CA SER A 174 -14.18 8.83 -20.80
C SER A 174 -14.29 7.76 -19.73
N MET A 175 -15.50 7.51 -19.20
CA MET A 175 -15.74 6.70 -17.99
C MET A 175 -15.07 7.25 -16.71
N GLY A 176 -14.73 8.54 -16.68
CA GLY A 176 -13.94 9.15 -15.60
C GLY A 176 -14.51 8.98 -14.19
N THR A 177 -15.80 9.24 -14.00
CA THR A 177 -16.47 9.05 -12.71
C THR A 177 -16.43 7.59 -12.25
N THR A 178 -16.60 6.65 -13.19
CA THR A 178 -16.53 5.21 -12.90
C THR A 178 -15.11 4.81 -12.49
N SER A 179 -14.07 5.26 -13.20
CA SER A 179 -12.68 5.02 -12.80
C SER A 179 -12.39 5.56 -11.40
N ALA A 180 -12.87 6.77 -11.07
CA ALA A 180 -12.70 7.37 -9.75
C ALA A 180 -13.43 6.59 -8.63
N ILE A 181 -14.66 6.15 -8.87
CA ILE A 181 -15.43 5.31 -7.93
C ILE A 181 -14.70 3.98 -7.70
N HIS A 182 -14.24 3.32 -8.77
CA HIS A 182 -13.51 2.06 -8.64
C HIS A 182 -12.20 2.23 -7.86
N PHE A 183 -11.47 3.33 -8.08
CA PHE A 183 -10.27 3.65 -7.31
C PHE A 183 -10.60 3.82 -5.82
N LYS A 184 -11.59 4.67 -5.50
CA LYS A 184 -12.05 4.89 -4.12
C LYS A 184 -12.44 3.57 -3.43
N ASN A 185 -13.16 2.69 -4.11
CA ASN A 185 -13.65 1.45 -3.52
C ASN A 185 -12.56 0.40 -3.31
N GLN A 186 -11.39 0.55 -3.93
CA GLN A 186 -10.25 -0.36 -3.74
C GLN A 186 -9.45 -0.04 -2.47
N LEU A 187 -9.43 1.23 -2.04
CA LEU A 187 -8.61 1.70 -0.90
C LEU A 187 -8.93 1.01 0.44
N PRO A 188 -10.20 0.75 0.82
CA PRO A 188 -10.51 0.10 2.09
C PRO A 188 -9.83 -1.26 2.27
N ASN A 189 -9.73 -2.06 1.21
CA ASN A 189 -9.03 -3.36 1.29
C ASN A 189 -7.54 -3.17 1.53
N LEU A 190 -6.91 -2.20 0.86
CA LEU A 190 -5.49 -1.88 1.11
C LEU A 190 -5.27 -1.37 2.54
N GLU A 191 -6.16 -0.53 3.08
CA GLU A 191 -6.11 -0.06 4.46
C GLU A 191 -6.15 -1.22 5.47
N LEU A 192 -7.03 -2.21 5.24
CA LEU A 192 -7.09 -3.43 6.06
C LEU A 192 -5.79 -4.24 5.97
N MET A 193 -5.22 -4.40 4.78
CA MET A 193 -3.94 -5.10 4.61
C MET A 193 -2.80 -4.39 5.33
N LEU A 194 -2.71 -3.06 5.20
CA LEU A 194 -1.72 -2.24 5.89
C LEU A 194 -1.86 -2.36 7.40
N ALA A 195 -3.10 -2.31 7.92
CA ALA A 195 -3.37 -2.48 9.34
C ALA A 195 -2.90 -3.85 9.87
N ILE A 196 -3.19 -4.93 9.14
CA ILE A 196 -2.71 -6.28 9.47
C ILE A 196 -1.18 -6.34 9.48
N ALA A 197 -0.54 -5.81 8.43
CA ALA A 197 0.91 -5.81 8.31
C ALA A 197 1.58 -5.00 9.43
N MET A 198 1.04 -3.83 9.78
CA MET A 198 1.55 -2.99 10.86
C MET A 198 1.45 -3.68 12.23
N MET A 199 0.35 -4.38 12.52
CA MET A 199 0.23 -5.17 13.74
C MET A 199 1.26 -6.31 13.79
N GLY A 200 1.47 -7.02 12.67
CA GLY A 200 2.46 -8.09 12.59
C GLY A 200 3.90 -7.58 12.72
N LEU A 201 4.21 -6.43 12.12
CA LEU A 201 5.52 -5.79 12.30
C LEU A 201 5.75 -5.36 13.75
N ALA A 202 4.74 -4.79 14.42
CA ALA A 202 4.84 -4.48 15.84
C ALA A 202 5.02 -5.75 16.70
N GLN A 203 4.35 -6.85 16.35
CA GLN A 203 4.52 -8.15 17.01
C GLN A 203 5.96 -8.69 16.83
N ALA A 204 6.54 -8.53 15.64
CA ALA A 204 7.94 -8.89 15.41
C ALA A 204 8.91 -8.08 16.28
N VAL A 205 8.60 -6.81 16.54
CA VAL A 205 9.37 -5.97 17.49
C VAL A 205 9.21 -6.46 18.93
N ASP A 206 8.03 -6.93 19.33
CA ASP A 206 7.83 -7.56 20.65
C ASP A 206 8.69 -8.81 20.81
N ILE A 207 8.72 -9.69 19.79
CA ILE A 207 9.53 -10.92 19.78
C ILE A 207 11.03 -10.59 19.91
N LYS A 208 11.48 -9.46 19.33
CA LYS A 208 12.87 -8.99 19.45
C LYS A 208 13.11 -8.12 20.69
N GLU A 209 12.13 -7.99 21.59
CA GLU A 209 12.21 -7.21 22.83
C GLU A 209 12.63 -5.75 22.60
N LYS A 210 12.21 -5.15 21.47
CA LYS A 210 12.59 -3.78 21.03
C LYS A 210 14.10 -3.53 20.88
N LYS A 211 14.94 -4.56 20.91
CA LYS A 211 16.39 -4.38 20.88
C LYS A 211 16.85 -3.88 19.52
N GLY A 212 17.58 -2.77 19.50
CA GLY A 212 18.27 -2.26 18.31
C GLY A 212 17.36 -1.62 17.25
N ILE A 213 16.09 -1.33 17.53
CA ILE A 213 15.21 -0.61 16.60
C ILE A 213 15.66 0.86 16.41
N SER A 214 15.33 1.47 15.26
CA SER A 214 15.56 2.91 15.06
C SER A 214 14.57 3.76 15.88
N PRO A 215 14.90 5.03 16.20
CA PRO A 215 13.97 5.95 16.86
C PRO A 215 12.66 6.14 16.07
N HIS A 216 12.72 6.11 14.74
CA HIS A 216 11.53 6.18 13.90
C HIS A 216 10.62 4.97 14.10
N LEU A 217 11.19 3.75 14.04
CA LEU A 217 10.42 2.52 14.27
C LEU A 217 9.85 2.47 15.68
N GLU A 218 10.60 2.92 16.69
CA GLU A 218 10.12 3.00 18.07
C GLU A 218 8.88 3.89 18.21
N LYS A 219 8.86 5.06 17.55
CA LYS A 219 7.68 5.95 17.53
C LYS A 219 6.46 5.26 16.93
N ILE A 220 6.61 4.59 15.79
CA ILE A 220 5.51 3.89 15.13
C ILE A 220 5.01 2.72 15.99
N TYR A 221 5.94 1.92 16.51
CA TYR A 221 5.64 0.81 17.42
C TYR A 221 4.85 1.28 18.65
N ASN A 222 5.30 2.36 19.31
CA ASN A 222 4.62 2.90 20.50
C ASN A 222 3.23 3.44 20.16
N THR A 223 3.05 4.07 18.99
CA THR A 223 1.73 4.51 18.51
C THR A 223 0.76 3.33 18.31
N ILE A 224 1.24 2.22 17.74
CA ILE A 224 0.43 1.00 17.55
C ILE A 224 0.09 0.37 18.91
N ARG A 225 1.08 0.24 19.81
CA ARG A 225 0.91 -0.42 21.12
C ARG A 225 0.09 0.40 22.10
N ALA A 226 -0.08 1.70 21.88
CA ALA A 226 -1.05 2.51 22.63
C ALA A 226 -2.51 2.13 22.35
N GLU A 227 -2.79 1.51 21.19
CA GLU A 227 -4.15 1.17 20.76
C GLU A 227 -4.43 -0.35 20.77
N VAL A 228 -3.40 -1.15 20.49
CA VAL A 228 -3.49 -2.60 20.29
C VAL A 228 -2.41 -3.34 21.06
N GLU A 229 -2.84 -4.17 22.00
CA GLU A 229 -1.99 -5.05 22.80
C GLU A 229 -1.30 -6.12 21.94
N PRO A 230 -0.11 -6.63 22.34
CA PRO A 230 0.50 -7.79 21.72
C PRO A 230 -0.45 -9.00 21.68
N LEU A 231 -0.29 -9.85 20.67
CA LEU A 231 -1.07 -11.08 20.55
C LEU A 231 -0.34 -12.22 21.27
N VAL A 232 -0.66 -12.43 22.55
CA VAL A 232 -0.13 -13.55 23.34
C VAL A 232 -0.99 -14.80 23.19
N GLU A 233 -2.31 -14.64 23.39
CA GLU A 233 -3.31 -15.68 23.15
C GLU A 233 -4.17 -15.28 21.95
N ASP A 234 -4.57 -16.26 21.13
CA ASP A 234 -5.37 -16.00 19.95
C ASP A 234 -6.70 -15.31 20.33
N ARG A 235 -7.01 -14.22 19.62
CA ARG A 235 -8.26 -13.48 19.76
C ARG A 235 -8.77 -13.04 18.40
N ARG A 236 -10.04 -12.65 18.33
CA ARG A 236 -10.57 -11.95 17.16
C ARG A 236 -9.84 -10.61 17.00
N MET A 237 -9.31 -10.36 15.81
CA MET A 237 -8.46 -9.18 15.53
C MET A 237 -9.18 -8.09 14.74
N ASP A 238 -10.46 -8.27 14.38
CA ASP A 238 -11.24 -7.31 13.62
C ASP A 238 -11.36 -5.94 14.30
N PHE A 239 -11.51 -5.92 15.63
CA PHE A 239 -11.51 -4.67 16.40
C PHE A 239 -10.13 -4.00 16.44
N ASP A 240 -9.06 -4.79 16.51
CA ASP A 240 -7.69 -4.30 16.51
C ASP A 240 -7.34 -3.70 15.14
N ILE A 241 -7.70 -4.39 14.06
CA ILE A 241 -7.58 -3.89 12.69
C ILE A 241 -8.30 -2.55 12.55
N ALA A 242 -9.55 -2.44 13.01
CA ALA A 242 -10.32 -1.21 12.91
C ALA A 242 -9.67 -0.02 13.64
N LYS A 243 -8.97 -0.26 14.76
CA LYS A 243 -8.20 0.79 15.45
C LYS A 243 -6.99 1.23 14.62
N ILE A 244 -6.24 0.28 14.05
CA ILE A 244 -5.07 0.62 13.23
C ILE A 244 -5.48 1.33 11.94
N VAL A 245 -6.59 0.94 11.30
CA VAL A 245 -7.15 1.67 10.14
C VAL A 245 -7.45 3.13 10.51
N LYS A 246 -8.02 3.40 11.69
CA LYS A 246 -8.23 4.79 12.16
C LYS A 246 -6.91 5.56 12.32
N LEU A 247 -5.86 4.90 12.81
CA LEU A 247 -4.54 5.51 12.91
C LEU A 247 -3.96 5.85 11.54
N ILE A 248 -4.04 4.93 10.57
CA ILE A 248 -3.63 5.14 9.18
C ILE A 248 -4.36 6.37 8.60
N ASN A 249 -5.69 6.39 8.69
CA ASN A 249 -6.52 7.45 8.10
C ASN A 249 -6.34 8.81 8.80
N SER A 250 -5.81 8.82 10.03
CA SER A 250 -5.46 10.05 10.75
C SER A 250 -4.05 10.59 10.43
N GLY A 251 -3.24 9.85 9.66
CA GLY A 251 -1.84 10.22 9.36
C GLY A 251 -0.88 10.10 10.56
N LYS A 252 -1.28 9.40 11.62
CA LYS A 252 -0.47 9.27 12.85
C LYS A 252 0.66 8.25 12.76
N LEU A 253 0.66 7.40 11.72
CA LEU A 253 1.65 6.35 11.52
C LEU A 253 2.78 6.71 10.54
N GLY A 254 2.97 8.02 10.31
CA GLY A 254 3.97 8.56 9.38
C GLY A 254 3.36 8.97 8.06
#